data_AF-A0A7C0UR37-F1
#
_entry.id   AF-A0A7C0UR37-F1
#
_cell.length_a   1.000
_cell.length_b   1.000
_cell.length_c   1.000
_cell.angle_alpha   90.00
_cell.angle_beta   90.00
_cell.angle_gamma   90.00
#
_symmetry.space_group_name_H-M   'P 1'
#
loop_
_entity.id
_entity.type
_entity.pdbx_description
1 polymer ?
#
loop_
_entity_poly.entity_id
_entity_poly.type
_entity_poly.pdbx_seq_one_letter_code
_entity_poly.pdbx_strand_id
1 'polypeptide(L)' 'MKLKPDRKIDIREILKGLENYKPRRYGWTWREKIPEQKIGMHTYFETSKPLKKSIPLPASRQMDYI' A
#
# COMPACT_ATOMS: atom_id res chain seq x y z
N MET A 1 -5.56 8.42 14.92
CA MET A 1 -6.31 8.94 13.76
C MET A 1 -6.56 7.82 12.74
N LYS A 2 -7.81 7.66 12.23
CA LYS A 2 -8.14 6.71 11.16
C LYS A 2 -8.07 7.44 9.81
N LEU A 3 -7.16 7.02 8.93
CA LEU A 3 -7.04 7.59 7.59
C LEU A 3 -8.21 7.16 6.70
N LYS A 4 -8.82 8.12 6.01
CA LYS A 4 -9.91 7.90 5.05
C LYS A 4 -9.42 8.23 3.63
N PRO A 5 -9.61 7.37 2.61
CA PRO A 5 -9.07 7.61 1.27
C PRO A 5 -9.61 8.87 0.57
N ASP A 6 -10.85 9.23 0.87
CA ASP A 6 -11.60 10.36 0.33
C ASP A 6 -11.29 11.69 1.03
N ARG A 7 -10.47 11.68 2.09
CA ARG A 7 -10.17 12.86 2.89
C ARG A 7 -8.68 13.16 2.88
N LYS A 8 -8.36 14.44 2.69
CA LYS A 8 -7.00 14.93 2.87
C LYS A 8 -6.53 14.65 4.30
N ILE A 9 -5.26 14.36 4.43
CA ILE A 9 -4.60 14.19 5.72
C ILE A 9 -4.61 15.54 6.45
N ASP A 10 -5.04 15.54 7.71
CA ASP A 10 -4.99 16.73 8.56
C ASP A 10 -3.59 16.90 9.17
N ILE A 11 -2.87 17.91 8.69
CA ILE A 11 -1.51 18.20 9.14
C ILE A 11 -1.51 18.72 10.58
N ARG A 12 -2.50 19.53 10.98
CA ARG A 12 -2.55 20.11 12.33
C ARG A 12 -2.72 19.02 13.39
N GLU A 13 -3.54 18.02 13.06
CA GLU A 13 -3.75 16.86 13.94
C GLU A 13 -2.52 15.95 14.02
N ILE A 14 -1.74 15.80 12.94
CA ILE A 14 -0.47 15.04 12.97
C ILE A 14 0.58 15.70 13.85
N LEU A 15 0.67 17.03 13.82
CA LEU A 15 1.65 17.80 14.60
C LEU A 15 1.30 17.86 16.09
N LYS A 16 0.08 17.46 16.48
CA LYS A 16 -0.36 17.44 17.87
C LYS A 16 0.31 16.27 18.62
N GLY A 17 1.06 16.59 19.67
CA GLY A 17 1.64 15.59 20.58
C GLY A 17 2.91 14.90 20.06
N LEU A 18 3.68 15.55 19.19
CA LEU A 18 4.93 15.02 18.62
C LEU A 18 5.95 14.63 19.71
N GLU A 19 5.95 15.30 20.85
CA GLU A 19 6.82 14.99 22.00
C GLU A 19 6.59 13.59 22.57
N ASN A 20 5.39 13.03 22.38
CA ASN A 20 5.02 11.69 22.83
C ASN A 20 5.15 10.63 21.72
N TYR A 21 5.47 11.04 20.49
CA TYR A 21 5.55 10.13 19.36
C TYR A 21 6.78 9.21 19.49
N LYS A 22 6.55 7.90 19.26
CA LYS A 22 7.61 6.90 19.16
C LYS A 22 7.41 6.06 17.89
N PRO A 23 8.50 5.62 17.23
CA PRO A 23 8.40 4.76 16.07
C PRO A 23 7.60 3.49 16.37
N ARG A 24 6.66 3.13 15.49
CA ARG A 24 5.83 1.93 15.65
C ARG A 24 6.55 0.63 15.31
N ARG A 25 7.61 0.69 14.50
CA ARG A 25 8.44 -0.45 14.10
C ARG A 25 9.89 0.02 13.98
N TYR A 26 10.81 -0.91 14.24
CA TYR A 26 12.25 -0.72 14.09
C TYR A 26 12.77 -1.74 13.07
N GLY A 27 13.90 -1.43 12.43
CA GLY A 27 14.57 -2.30 11.47
C GLY A 27 14.01 -2.25 10.04
N TRP A 28 14.59 -3.09 9.18
CA TRP A 28 14.25 -3.19 7.76
C TRP A 28 13.21 -4.27 7.50
N THR A 29 12.36 -4.09 6.48
CA THR A 29 11.37 -5.09 6.06
C THR A 29 11.46 -5.32 4.55
N TRP A 30 11.82 -6.54 4.15
CA TRP A 30 11.76 -6.97 2.75
C TRP A 30 10.32 -7.17 2.29
N ARG A 31 10.08 -7.11 0.98
CA ARG A 31 8.78 -7.41 0.40
C ARG A 31 8.50 -8.92 0.51
N GLU A 32 7.26 -9.27 0.85
CA GLU A 32 6.80 -10.66 0.92
C GLU A 32 6.60 -11.20 -0.50
N LYS A 33 7.38 -12.19 -0.92
CA LYS A 33 7.22 -12.86 -2.23
C LYS A 33 5.98 -13.74 -2.21
N ILE A 34 5.20 -13.69 -3.29
CA ILE A 34 4.11 -14.63 -3.53
C ILE A 34 4.47 -15.44 -4.77
N PRO A 35 4.68 -16.76 -4.65
CA PRO A 35 4.91 -17.61 -5.82
C PRO A 35 3.63 -17.68 -6.66
N GLU A 36 3.77 -17.68 -7.99
CA GLU A 36 2.69 -17.94 -8.94
C GLU A 36 1.44 -17.08 -8.70
N GLN A 37 1.64 -15.77 -8.59
CA GLN A 37 0.58 -14.84 -8.25
C GLN A 37 -0.29 -14.52 -9.47
N LYS A 38 -1.56 -14.91 -9.44
CA LYS A 38 -2.55 -14.48 -10.43
C LYS A 38 -2.95 -13.01 -10.20
N ILE A 39 -2.73 -12.16 -11.20
CA ILE A 39 -3.07 -10.73 -11.19
C ILE A 39 -3.76 -10.41 -12.51
N GLY A 40 -5.05 -10.06 -12.45
CA GLY A 40 -5.88 -9.89 -13.65
C GLY A 40 -5.90 -11.16 -14.50
N MET A 41 -5.63 -11.02 -15.79
CA MET A 41 -5.59 -12.14 -16.74
C MET A 41 -4.28 -12.96 -16.73
N HIS A 42 -3.24 -12.53 -16.00
CA HIS A 42 -1.91 -13.16 -16.06
C HIS A 42 -1.49 -13.79 -14.73
N THR A 43 -0.53 -14.72 -14.79
CA THR A 43 0.18 -15.29 -13.64
C THR A 43 1.62 -14.79 -13.62
N TYR A 44 2.03 -14.21 -12.50
CA TYR A 44 3.36 -13.64 -12.30
C TYR A 44 4.17 -14.49 -11.32
N PHE A 45 5.47 -14.69 -11.61
CA PHE A 45 6.38 -15.49 -10.79
C PHE A 45 7.33 -14.64 -9.93
N GLU A 46 7.49 -13.38 -10.29
CA GLU A 46 8.45 -12.44 -9.69
C GLU A 46 7.75 -11.23 -9.07
N THR A 47 6.63 -11.48 -8.40
CA THR A 47 5.87 -10.42 -7.72
C THR A 47 5.88 -10.59 -6.21
N SER A 48 5.71 -9.45 -5.55
CA SER A 48 5.44 -9.38 -4.12
C SER A 48 3.96 -9.22 -3.85
N LYS A 49 3.57 -9.47 -2.61
CA LYS A 49 2.21 -9.24 -2.10
C LYS A 49 1.63 -7.89 -2.52
N PRO A 50 0.38 -7.87 -3.05
CA PRO A 50 -0.21 -6.66 -3.58
C PRO A 50 -0.60 -5.70 -2.44
N LEU A 51 -0.66 -4.41 -2.77
CA LEU A 51 -1.12 -3.38 -1.85
C LEU A 51 -2.63 -3.52 -1.62
N LYS A 52 -3.09 -3.24 -0.39
CA LYS A 52 -4.52 -3.23 -0.06
C LYS A 52 -5.28 -2.07 -0.72
N LYS A 53 -4.61 -0.96 -0.99
CA LYS A 53 -5.14 0.25 -1.64
C LYS A 53 -4.05 0.87 -2.50
N SER A 54 -4.29 0.96 -3.80
CA SER A 54 -3.40 1.55 -4.79
C SER A 54 -4.21 2.06 -5.98
N ILE A 55 -3.58 2.91 -6.78
CA ILE A 55 -4.07 3.26 -8.11
C ILE A 55 -3.21 2.46 -9.09
N PRO A 56 -3.81 1.61 -9.94
CA PRO A 56 -3.04 0.81 -10.89
C PRO A 56 -2.52 1.67 -12.05
N LEU A 57 -1.72 1.06 -12.92
CA LEU A 57 -1.34 1.68 -14.18
C LEU A 57 -2.59 1.95 -15.04
N PRO A 58 -2.62 3.02 -15.85
CA PRO A 58 -3.80 3.36 -16.65
C PRO A 58 -4.26 2.23 -17.58
N ALA A 59 -3.32 1.44 -18.10
CA ALA A 59 -3.59 0.32 -19.00
C ALA A 59 -4.02 -0.98 -18.29
N SER A 60 -4.17 -0.98 -16.96
CA SER A 60 -4.49 -2.19 -16.21
C SER A 60 -5.89 -2.72 -16.50
N ARG A 61 -6.81 -1.83 -16.88
CA ARG A 61 -8.19 -2.18 -17.22
C ARG A 61 -8.25 -3.16 -18.39
N GLN A 62 -7.36 -3.01 -19.37
CA GLN A 62 -7.23 -3.92 -20.52
C GLN A 62 -6.65 -5.28 -20.12
N MET A 63 -6.01 -5.39 -18.96
CA MET A 63 -5.40 -6.61 -18.43
C MET A 63 -6.29 -7.31 -17.38
N ASP A 64 -7.60 -7.02 -17.41
CA ASP A 64 -8.58 -7.48 -16.42
C ASP A 64 -8.18 -7.19 -14.97
N TYR A 65 -7.45 -6.10 -14.75
CA TYR A 65 -7.03 -5.65 -13.43
C TYR A 65 -7.63 -4.28 -13.09
N ILE A 66 -8.66 -4.34 -12.23
CA ILE A 66 -9.48 -3.22 -11.70
C ILE A 66 -10.40 -2.61 -12.76
#